data_AF-A0A0A1WEC5-F1
#
_entry.id   AF-A0A0A1WEC5-F1
#
_cell.length_a   1.000
_cell.length_b   1.000
_cell.length_c   1.000
_cell.angle_alpha   90.00
_cell.angle_beta   90.00
_cell.angle_gamma   90.00
#
_symmetry.space_group_name_H-M   'P 1'
#
loop_
_entity.id
_entity.type
_entity.pdbx_description
1 polymer ?
#
loop_
_entity_poly.entity_id
_entity_poly.type
_entity_poly.pdbx_seq_one_letter_code
_entity_poly.pdbx_strand_id
1 'polypeptide(L)'
;MSSIESKRVQYRKYLERAGVIDALSKALIKLYEEQNKPDDAIRFVRKFMCESCPDDDQFDMMKSDLEEANKTIARLEQELERLRSQIKKTPEEIAELLEEGFKSLTEDEEYNSSLLRKYLTREVLDEYMLTTTAQPTEANLFDCIQSGTTHHDSSCGIYAADADSYDVFTKLFDPVIRDYHSQLENESDILQKETDWGNVDEIENLDPERKYILSARIRIARNLEGYPYFVKLREKQYIEIEEKVRSAAEGLDGELTGAYYSMGEIEPDIQREMVARHILFKRGDEYLTTAGCYRFWPTGRGIFHNPAETFLIWVNEEDHLRIISMAKCGDLGDVYNRLVTGITELEKTLQFARHPRYGNLTACPTNLGTTLRASVHIRLPLLSAQDDKLKAIAEELNLQIRGTGGEHTQIEDGVMDISNRRRLGFTEFELVKSLQEGIIALIAAEEELEAGGGDD
;
A
#
# COMPACT_ATOMS: atom_id res chain seq x y z
N MET A 1 -13.21 -45.23 26.27
CA MET A 1 -14.27 -44.35 26.80
C MET A 1 -13.82 -43.37 27.90
N SER A 2 -12.57 -43.38 28.43
CA SER A 2 -12.21 -42.53 29.59
C SER A 2 -11.64 -41.13 29.29
N SER A 3 -11.20 -40.83 28.05
CA SER A 3 -10.56 -39.54 27.72
C SER A 3 -11.55 -38.36 27.68
N ILE A 4 -12.75 -38.58 27.11
CA ILE A 4 -13.79 -37.54 26.97
C ILE A 4 -14.34 -37.14 28.34
N GLU A 5 -14.53 -38.10 29.23
CA GLU A 5 -15.09 -37.88 30.56
C GLU A 5 -14.09 -37.12 31.46
N SER A 6 -12.81 -37.45 31.36
CA SER A 6 -11.73 -36.68 32.01
C SER A 6 -11.69 -35.22 31.52
N LYS A 7 -11.78 -35.00 30.19
CA LYS A 7 -11.85 -33.64 29.60
C LYS A 7 -13.08 -32.86 30.11
N ARG A 8 -14.25 -33.50 30.21
CA ARG A 8 -15.47 -32.87 30.75
C ARG A 8 -15.31 -32.46 32.21
N VAL A 9 -14.72 -33.31 33.03
CA VAL A 9 -14.47 -33.01 34.46
C VAL A 9 -13.49 -31.86 34.61
N GLN A 10 -12.41 -31.83 33.83
CA GLN A 10 -11.45 -30.73 33.83
C GLN A 10 -12.09 -29.41 33.39
N TYR A 11 -12.91 -29.42 32.34
CA TYR A 11 -13.60 -28.24 31.85
C TYR A 11 -14.62 -27.70 32.87
N ARG A 12 -15.38 -28.59 33.53
CA ARG A 12 -16.28 -28.20 34.61
C ARG A 12 -15.54 -27.53 35.78
N LYS A 13 -14.42 -28.13 36.22
CA LYS A 13 -13.56 -27.53 37.27
C LYS A 13 -13.03 -26.17 36.85
N TYR A 14 -12.73 -25.98 35.57
CA TYR A 14 -12.34 -24.67 35.04
C TYR A 14 -13.48 -23.65 35.17
N LEU A 15 -14.71 -23.99 34.74
CA LEU A 15 -15.87 -23.09 34.84
C LEU A 15 -16.22 -22.73 36.28
N GLU A 16 -16.10 -23.69 37.21
CA GLU A 16 -16.29 -23.45 38.65
C GLU A 16 -15.18 -22.54 39.20
N ARG A 17 -13.91 -22.81 38.88
CA ARG A 17 -12.77 -21.97 39.30
C ARG A 17 -12.81 -20.56 38.71
N ALA A 18 -13.28 -20.41 37.48
CA ALA A 18 -13.44 -19.13 36.80
C ALA A 18 -14.70 -18.36 37.26
N GLY A 19 -15.51 -18.92 38.16
CA GLY A 19 -16.70 -18.27 38.70
C GLY A 19 -17.91 -18.26 37.76
N VAL A 20 -17.84 -18.89 36.60
CA VAL A 20 -18.90 -18.89 35.58
C VAL A 20 -20.17 -19.56 36.10
N ILE A 21 -20.04 -20.70 36.78
CA ILE A 21 -21.16 -21.45 37.35
C ILE A 21 -21.87 -20.65 38.46
N ASP A 22 -21.10 -19.97 39.31
CA ASP A 22 -21.63 -19.13 40.40
C ASP A 22 -22.37 -17.90 39.86
N ALA A 23 -21.79 -17.21 38.86
CA ALA A 23 -22.43 -16.07 38.20
C ALA A 23 -23.73 -16.46 37.49
N LEU A 24 -23.72 -17.56 36.72
CA LEU A 24 -24.93 -18.11 36.08
C LEU A 24 -26.01 -18.49 37.10
N SER A 25 -25.62 -19.16 38.19
CA SER A 25 -26.55 -19.59 39.22
C SER A 25 -27.23 -18.39 39.88
N LYS A 26 -26.46 -17.35 40.23
CA LYS A 26 -26.98 -16.10 40.81
C LYS A 26 -27.93 -15.37 39.85
N ALA A 27 -27.58 -15.29 38.56
CA ALA A 27 -28.43 -14.65 37.55
C ALA A 27 -29.76 -15.39 37.35
N LEU A 28 -29.72 -16.73 37.32
CA LEU A 28 -30.91 -17.57 37.18
C LEU A 28 -31.81 -17.54 38.42
N ILE A 29 -31.23 -17.52 39.63
CA ILE A 29 -31.98 -17.37 40.88
C ILE A 29 -32.73 -16.03 40.88
N LYS A 30 -32.05 -14.93 40.55
CA LYS A 30 -32.70 -13.61 40.44
C LYS A 30 -33.83 -13.60 39.41
N LEU A 31 -33.63 -14.23 38.24
CA LEU A 31 -34.68 -14.35 37.22
C LEU A 31 -35.88 -15.18 37.73
N TYR A 32 -35.62 -16.22 38.53
CA TYR A 32 -36.66 -17.05 39.14
C TYR A 32 -37.46 -16.29 40.21
N GLU A 33 -36.81 -15.45 41.00
CA GLU A 33 -37.42 -14.63 42.06
C GLU A 33 -38.23 -13.43 41.54
N GLU A 34 -37.99 -13.01 40.30
CA GLU A 34 -38.69 -11.89 39.67
C GLU A 34 -40.20 -12.14 39.56
N GLN A 35 -41.03 -11.26 40.14
CA GLN A 35 -42.49 -11.42 40.18
C GLN A 35 -43.14 -11.22 38.80
N ASN A 36 -42.61 -10.27 38.02
CA ASN A 36 -43.02 -10.02 36.63
C ASN A 36 -41.89 -10.48 35.71
N LYS A 37 -42.05 -11.65 35.09
CA LYS A 37 -41.01 -12.21 34.21
C LYS A 37 -40.73 -11.25 33.05
N PRO A 38 -39.46 -10.93 32.76
CA PRO A 38 -39.12 -10.07 31.63
C PRO A 38 -39.44 -10.80 30.31
N ASP A 39 -39.87 -10.05 29.30
CA ASP A 39 -40.12 -10.59 27.97
C ASP A 39 -38.85 -11.15 27.32
N ASP A 40 -37.68 -10.59 27.65
CA ASP A 40 -36.36 -11.09 27.25
C ASP A 40 -35.54 -11.59 28.46
N ALA A 41 -35.67 -12.89 28.72
CA ALA A 41 -34.93 -13.57 29.78
C ALA A 41 -33.41 -13.63 29.51
N ILE A 42 -32.98 -13.62 28.24
CA ILE A 42 -31.56 -13.69 27.87
C ILE A 42 -30.87 -12.37 28.23
N ARG A 43 -31.48 -11.24 27.88
CA ARG A 43 -30.98 -9.90 28.25
C ARG A 43 -30.89 -9.72 29.76
N PHE A 44 -31.87 -10.25 30.51
CA PHE A 44 -31.86 -10.24 31.97
C PHE A 44 -30.67 -11.02 32.54
N VAL A 45 -30.44 -12.27 32.08
CA VAL A 45 -29.32 -13.09 32.54
C VAL A 45 -27.99 -12.42 32.22
N ARG A 46 -27.81 -11.88 31.01
CA ARG A 46 -26.58 -11.18 30.59
C ARG A 46 -26.25 -10.00 31.52
N LYS A 47 -27.25 -9.19 31.87
CA LYS A 47 -27.09 -8.03 32.78
C LYS A 47 -26.59 -8.43 34.16
N PHE A 48 -27.09 -9.53 34.72
CA PHE A 48 -26.68 -10.01 36.05
C PHE A 48 -25.41 -10.87 36.04
N MET A 49 -25.01 -11.38 34.87
CA MET A 49 -23.71 -12.04 34.70
C MET A 49 -22.56 -11.05 34.55
N CYS A 50 -22.80 -9.85 34.04
CA CYS A 50 -21.80 -8.81 33.87
C CYS A 50 -22.35 -7.44 34.30
N GLU A 51 -22.28 -7.12 35.60
CA GLU A 51 -22.78 -5.85 36.16
C GLU A 51 -22.05 -4.60 35.59
N SER A 52 -20.86 -4.78 35.03
CA SER A 52 -20.04 -3.71 34.43
C SER A 52 -20.09 -3.64 32.90
N CYS A 53 -20.84 -4.53 32.24
CA CYS A 53 -20.99 -4.48 30.78
C CYS A 53 -22.08 -3.46 30.42
N PRO A 54 -21.86 -2.59 29.42
CA PRO A 54 -22.92 -1.76 28.87
C PRO A 54 -24.10 -2.63 28.43
N ASP A 55 -25.32 -2.18 28.70
CA ASP A 55 -26.49 -2.79 28.05
C ASP A 55 -26.55 -2.41 26.56
N ASP A 56 -27.43 -3.04 25.78
CA ASP A 56 -27.50 -2.81 24.33
C ASP A 56 -27.80 -1.33 24.01
N ASP A 57 -28.65 -0.68 24.81
CA ASP A 57 -29.00 0.73 24.60
C ASP A 57 -27.79 1.64 24.89
N GLN A 58 -27.02 1.33 25.93
CA GLN A 58 -25.76 2.01 26.23
C GLN A 58 -24.70 1.76 25.16
N PHE A 59 -24.60 0.53 24.64
CA PHE A 59 -23.67 0.20 23.56
C PHE A 59 -24.04 0.95 22.28
N ASP A 60 -25.32 0.96 21.91
CA ASP A 60 -25.81 1.67 20.73
C ASP A 60 -25.61 3.19 20.86
N MET A 61 -25.82 3.75 22.06
CA MET A 61 -25.53 5.15 22.35
C MET A 61 -24.03 5.45 22.24
N MET A 62 -23.16 4.62 22.86
CA MET A 62 -21.70 4.78 22.74
C MET A 62 -21.22 4.65 21.29
N LYS A 63 -21.82 3.75 20.51
CA LYS A 63 -21.53 3.58 19.08
C LYS A 63 -21.94 4.83 18.29
N SER A 64 -23.13 5.37 18.55
CA SER A 64 -23.60 6.62 17.96
C SER A 64 -22.69 7.81 18.32
N ASP A 65 -22.34 7.96 19.60
CA ASP A 65 -21.43 9.01 20.07
C ASP A 65 -20.05 8.90 19.41
N LEU A 66 -19.53 7.68 19.29
CA LEU A 66 -18.27 7.41 18.61
C LEU A 66 -18.34 7.78 17.11
N GLU A 67 -19.44 7.46 16.44
CA GLU A 67 -19.67 7.84 15.05
C GLU A 67 -19.75 9.37 14.87
N GLU A 68 -20.44 10.08 15.76
CA GLU A 68 -20.54 11.54 15.74
C GLU A 68 -19.19 12.21 16.06
N ALA A 69 -18.45 11.70 17.04
CA ALA A 69 -17.11 12.17 17.38
C ALA A 69 -16.16 11.99 16.18
N ASN A 70 -16.17 10.82 15.54
CA ASN A 70 -15.34 10.55 14.36
C ASN A 70 -15.67 11.48 13.19
N LYS A 71 -16.97 11.76 12.94
CA LYS A 71 -17.39 12.75 11.93
C LYS A 71 -16.88 14.15 12.26
N THR A 72 -16.93 14.54 13.54
CA THR A 72 -16.45 15.85 14.01
C THR A 72 -14.95 15.97 13.86
N ILE A 73 -14.19 14.94 14.26
CA ILE A 73 -12.73 14.88 14.10
C ILE A 73 -12.36 15.02 12.63
N ALA A 74 -13.00 14.25 11.73
CA ALA A 74 -12.72 14.32 10.30
C ALA A 74 -12.97 15.74 9.73
N ARG A 75 -14.06 16.41 10.15
CA ARG A 75 -14.34 17.79 9.73
C ARG A 75 -13.28 18.78 10.24
N LEU A 76 -12.86 18.66 11.50
CA LEU A 76 -11.85 19.54 12.08
C LEU A 76 -10.46 19.30 11.48
N GLU A 77 -10.10 18.05 11.21
CA GLU A 77 -8.87 17.70 10.48
C GLU A 77 -8.82 18.38 9.11
N GLN A 78 -9.92 18.35 8.35
CA GLN A 78 -10.03 19.04 7.05
C GLN A 78 -9.90 20.55 7.18
N GLU A 79 -10.58 21.15 8.17
CA GLU A 79 -10.54 22.59 8.41
C GLU A 79 -9.12 23.05 8.81
N LEU A 80 -8.46 22.30 9.69
CA LEU A 80 -7.07 22.55 10.08
C LEU A 80 -6.14 22.48 8.87
N GLU A 81 -6.32 21.50 8.00
CA GLU A 81 -5.47 21.36 6.81
C GLU A 81 -5.69 22.51 5.81
N ARG A 82 -6.94 22.93 5.61
CA ARG A 82 -7.25 24.12 4.80
C ARG A 82 -6.58 25.36 5.35
N LEU A 83 -6.64 25.59 6.67
CA LEU A 83 -5.97 26.73 7.30
C LEU A 83 -4.44 26.63 7.20
N ARG A 84 -3.86 25.46 7.45
CA ARG A 84 -2.42 25.21 7.30
C ARG A 84 -1.94 25.49 5.88
N SER A 85 -2.71 25.08 4.87
CA SER A 85 -2.37 25.31 3.47
C SER A 85 -2.35 26.79 3.06
N GLN A 86 -2.99 27.67 3.83
CA GLN A 86 -2.97 29.12 3.61
C GLN A 86 -1.73 29.79 4.23
N ILE A 87 -1.04 29.10 5.13
CA ILE A 87 0.18 29.61 5.78
C ILE A 87 1.36 29.28 4.87
N LYS A 88 1.93 30.32 4.26
CA LYS A 88 3.19 30.20 3.51
C LYS A 88 4.36 30.45 4.45
N LYS A 89 5.27 29.47 4.54
CA LYS A 89 6.54 29.64 5.26
C LYS A 89 7.43 30.62 4.51
N THR A 90 8.15 31.46 5.23
CA THR A 90 9.16 32.33 4.61
C THR A 90 10.40 31.52 4.21
N PRO A 91 11.23 32.01 3.28
CA PRO A 91 12.50 31.36 2.95
C PRO A 91 13.40 31.14 4.16
N GLU A 92 13.39 32.06 5.13
CA GLU A 92 14.17 31.94 6.38
C GLU A 92 13.66 30.81 7.28
N GLU A 93 12.33 30.67 7.43
CA GLU A 93 11.74 29.56 8.18
C GLU A 93 12.03 28.21 7.51
N ILE A 94 12.01 28.16 6.17
CA ILE A 94 12.37 26.95 5.42
C ILE A 94 13.84 26.60 5.63
N ALA A 95 14.73 27.58 5.58
CA ALA A 95 16.16 27.37 5.83
C ALA A 95 16.44 26.86 7.25
N GLU A 96 15.75 27.41 8.25
CA GLU A 96 15.86 26.94 9.64
C GLU A 96 15.42 25.47 9.77
N LEU A 97 14.27 25.10 9.18
CA LEU A 97 13.79 23.73 9.18
C LEU A 97 14.72 22.75 8.44
N LEU A 98 15.35 23.20 7.35
CA LEU A 98 16.35 22.43 6.62
C LEU A 98 17.60 22.17 7.46
N GLU A 99 18.09 23.18 8.17
CA GLU A 99 19.24 23.05 9.08
C GLU A 99 18.94 22.13 10.27
N GLU A 100 17.77 22.31 10.90
CA GLU A 100 17.32 21.44 12.00
C GLU A 100 17.20 19.99 11.54
N GLY A 101 16.54 19.74 10.40
CA GLY A 101 16.36 18.40 9.83
C GLY A 101 17.66 17.75 9.37
N PHE A 102 18.58 18.53 8.80
CA PHE A 102 19.91 18.03 8.45
C PHE A 102 20.71 17.63 9.68
N LYS A 103 20.67 18.47 10.72
CA LYS A 103 21.36 18.20 11.98
C LYS A 103 20.80 16.96 12.66
N SER A 104 19.48 16.84 12.79
CA SER A 104 18.85 15.66 13.41
C SER A 104 19.21 14.37 12.67
N LEU A 105 19.17 14.39 11.34
CA LEU A 105 19.46 13.24 10.50
C LEU A 105 20.92 12.80 10.57
N THR A 106 21.85 13.75 10.69
CA THR A 106 23.29 13.45 10.71
C THR A 106 23.80 13.03 12.09
N GLU A 107 23.22 13.58 13.17
CA GLU A 107 23.55 13.27 14.56
C GLU A 107 22.94 11.96 15.08
N ASP A 108 21.91 11.42 14.42
CA ASP A 108 21.32 10.12 14.78
C ASP A 108 22.35 9.00 14.55
N GLU A 109 22.76 8.26 15.58
CA GLU A 109 23.69 7.13 15.43
C GLU A 109 23.00 5.79 15.20
N GLU A 110 21.70 5.70 15.53
CA GLU A 110 20.89 4.48 15.48
C GLU A 110 20.46 4.17 14.04
N TYR A 111 19.95 5.17 13.32
CA TYR A 111 19.41 5.00 11.97
C TYR A 111 20.31 5.65 10.91
N ASN A 112 21.26 4.87 10.39
CA ASN A 112 22.31 5.36 9.47
C ASN A 112 22.25 4.81 8.04
N SER A 113 21.25 3.99 7.72
CA SER A 113 21.12 3.34 6.41
C SER A 113 20.29 4.13 5.38
N SER A 114 19.64 5.22 5.79
CA SER A 114 18.79 6.02 4.90
C SER A 114 19.57 6.60 3.72
N LEU A 115 19.03 6.45 2.50
CA LEU A 115 19.65 7.04 1.30
C LEU A 115 19.64 8.58 1.35
N LEU A 116 18.61 9.21 1.93
CA LEU A 116 18.61 10.65 2.17
C LEU A 116 19.84 11.07 2.97
N ARG A 117 20.10 10.39 4.11
CA ARG A 117 21.26 10.71 4.95
C ARG A 117 22.58 10.53 4.21
N LYS A 118 22.68 9.49 3.40
CA LYS A 118 23.88 9.17 2.64
C LYS A 118 24.24 10.26 1.61
N TYR A 119 23.23 10.86 0.97
CA TYR A 119 23.43 11.75 -0.17
C TYR A 119 23.12 13.23 0.07
N LEU A 120 22.38 13.57 1.13
CA LEU A 120 22.24 14.93 1.59
C LEU A 120 23.52 15.33 2.34
N THR A 121 24.52 15.82 1.62
CA THR A 121 25.74 16.39 2.22
C THR A 121 25.53 17.86 2.57
N ARG A 122 26.44 18.42 3.37
CA ARG A 122 26.43 19.84 3.70
C ARG A 122 26.47 20.72 2.43
N GLU A 123 27.29 20.33 1.46
CA GLU A 123 27.40 21.04 0.18
C GLU A 123 26.09 21.01 -0.62
N VAL A 124 25.40 19.86 -0.64
CA VAL A 124 24.10 19.70 -1.32
C VAL A 124 23.01 20.53 -0.62
N LEU A 125 23.00 20.52 0.72
CA LEU A 125 22.05 21.33 1.50
C LEU A 125 22.24 22.82 1.22
N ASP A 126 23.48 23.32 1.32
CA ASP A 126 23.79 24.73 1.16
C ASP A 126 23.46 25.22 -0.26
N GLU A 127 23.67 24.38 -1.29
CA GLU A 127 23.33 24.70 -2.68
C GLU A 127 21.83 24.84 -2.91
N TYR A 128 21.02 23.98 -2.29
CA TYR A 128 19.58 23.93 -2.51
C TYR A 128 18.75 24.67 -1.47
N MET A 129 19.38 25.24 -0.45
CA MET A 129 18.75 25.92 0.69
C MET A 129 17.65 26.93 0.29
N LEU A 130 17.90 27.72 -0.75
CA LEU A 130 16.98 28.75 -1.25
C LEU A 130 16.45 28.44 -2.66
N THR A 131 16.71 27.24 -3.17
CA THR A 131 16.34 26.84 -4.53
C THR A 131 14.90 26.35 -4.55
N THR A 132 14.17 26.72 -5.60
CA THR A 132 12.78 26.28 -5.82
C THR A 132 12.57 25.81 -7.26
N THR A 133 11.60 24.92 -7.45
CA THR A 133 11.09 24.56 -8.79
C THR A 133 10.30 25.71 -9.39
N ALA A 134 9.96 25.59 -10.68
CA ALA A 134 9.29 26.66 -11.39
C ALA A 134 7.87 26.95 -10.84
N GLN A 135 7.40 28.17 -11.10
CA GLN A 135 5.98 28.52 -10.95
C GLN A 135 5.11 27.61 -11.84
N PRO A 136 3.90 27.19 -11.38
CA PRO A 136 3.18 27.69 -10.20
C PRO A 136 3.41 26.89 -8.91
N THR A 137 4.24 25.84 -8.93
CA THR A 137 4.39 24.93 -7.79
C THR A 137 5.33 25.50 -6.73
N GLU A 138 6.49 26.03 -7.16
CA GLU A 138 7.54 26.54 -6.27
C GLU A 138 7.83 25.56 -5.12
N ALA A 139 8.13 24.30 -5.46
CA ALA A 139 8.57 23.31 -4.49
C ALA A 139 10.02 23.61 -4.06
N ASN A 140 10.31 23.47 -2.77
CA ASN A 140 11.66 23.64 -2.23
C ASN A 140 12.22 22.28 -1.76
N LEU A 141 13.48 22.26 -1.31
CA LEU A 141 14.12 21.05 -0.82
C LEU A 141 13.40 20.48 0.42
N PHE A 142 12.89 21.32 1.33
CA PHE A 142 12.21 20.86 2.54
C PHE A 142 10.96 20.05 2.20
N ASP A 143 10.17 20.52 1.22
CA ASP A 143 9.02 19.78 0.70
C ASP A 143 9.41 18.34 0.28
N CYS A 144 10.63 18.16 -0.24
CA CYS A 144 11.11 16.87 -0.75
C CYS A 144 11.68 15.92 0.32
N ILE A 145 12.25 16.46 1.41
CA ILE A 145 13.02 15.68 2.39
C ILE A 145 12.36 15.56 3.77
N GLN A 146 11.27 16.30 4.02
CA GLN A 146 10.63 16.38 5.34
C GLN A 146 10.34 15.02 5.98
N SER A 147 9.92 14.04 5.17
CA SER A 147 9.68 12.68 5.65
C SER A 147 10.95 12.05 6.23
N GLY A 148 12.06 12.06 5.48
CA GLY A 148 13.29 11.41 5.90
C GLY A 148 14.03 12.16 7.01
N THR A 149 13.88 13.48 7.12
CA THR A 149 14.43 14.26 8.25
C THR A 149 13.62 14.12 9.54
N THR A 150 12.41 13.56 9.46
CA THR A 150 11.57 13.26 10.64
C THR A 150 11.66 11.78 11.02
N HIS A 151 11.73 10.90 10.02
CA HIS A 151 11.72 9.44 10.17
C HIS A 151 13.04 8.87 9.65
N HIS A 152 14.06 8.86 10.50
CA HIS A 152 15.44 8.53 10.12
C HIS A 152 15.63 7.06 9.72
N ASP A 153 14.71 6.19 10.13
CA ASP A 153 14.61 4.77 9.77
C ASP A 153 14.13 4.55 8.31
N SER A 154 13.70 5.61 7.62
CA SER A 154 13.31 5.57 6.21
C SER A 154 14.44 5.02 5.32
N SER A 155 14.15 3.98 4.54
CA SER A 155 15.11 3.43 3.56
C SER A 155 15.51 4.46 2.49
N CYS A 156 14.54 5.21 1.95
CA CYS A 156 14.78 6.26 0.95
C CYS A 156 14.77 7.66 1.56
N GLY A 157 13.65 8.07 2.18
CA GLY A 157 13.52 9.34 2.91
C GLY A 157 13.16 10.58 2.07
N ILE A 158 13.00 10.45 0.74
CA ILE A 158 12.66 11.58 -0.14
C ILE A 158 11.43 11.30 -1.01
N TYR A 159 10.70 12.37 -1.30
CA TYR A 159 9.59 12.39 -2.27
C TYR A 159 9.75 13.61 -3.16
N ALA A 160 9.60 13.45 -4.46
CA ALA A 160 9.47 14.58 -5.37
C ALA A 160 8.17 15.32 -5.08
N ALA A 161 8.19 16.64 -5.18
CA ALA A 161 7.02 17.48 -4.99
C ALA A 161 6.29 17.79 -6.30
N ASP A 162 7.04 17.79 -7.41
CA ASP A 162 6.58 17.89 -8.79
C ASP A 162 7.59 17.21 -9.73
N ALA A 163 7.33 17.20 -11.04
CA ALA A 163 8.23 16.61 -12.02
C ALA A 163 9.61 17.31 -12.05
N ASP A 164 9.63 18.65 -11.99
CA ASP A 164 10.85 19.46 -12.05
C ASP A 164 11.79 19.22 -10.87
N SER A 165 11.27 18.73 -9.73
CA SER A 165 12.07 18.37 -8.55
C SER A 165 13.22 17.41 -8.89
N TYR A 166 13.03 16.51 -9.85
CA TYR A 166 14.05 15.55 -10.28
C TYR A 166 15.25 16.22 -10.95
N ASP A 167 15.03 17.32 -11.68
CA ASP A 167 16.09 18.06 -12.37
C ASP A 167 16.68 19.16 -11.47
N VAL A 168 15.83 19.91 -10.77
CA VAL A 168 16.24 21.02 -9.91
C VAL A 168 17.10 20.53 -8.75
N PHE A 169 16.69 19.43 -8.10
CA PHE A 169 17.40 18.84 -6.97
C PHE A 169 18.22 17.60 -7.38
N THR A 170 18.70 17.57 -8.63
CA THR A 170 19.35 16.39 -9.23
C THR A 170 20.55 15.86 -8.44
N LYS A 171 21.35 16.73 -7.79
CA LYS A 171 22.50 16.29 -6.97
C LYS A 171 22.10 15.46 -5.75
N LEU A 172 20.84 15.55 -5.33
CA LEU A 172 20.26 14.68 -4.31
C LEU A 172 19.51 13.50 -4.95
N PHE A 173 18.58 13.77 -5.87
CA PHE A 173 17.71 12.74 -6.42
C PHE A 173 18.47 11.70 -7.26
N ASP A 174 19.36 12.11 -8.15
CA ASP A 174 20.05 11.19 -9.05
C ASP A 174 20.88 10.12 -8.31
N PRO A 175 21.75 10.46 -7.34
CA PRO A 175 22.48 9.42 -6.62
C PRO A 175 21.58 8.54 -5.74
N VAL A 176 20.49 9.08 -5.17
CA VAL A 176 19.50 8.27 -4.44
C VAL A 176 18.81 7.27 -5.38
N ILE A 177 18.37 7.72 -6.56
CA ILE A 177 17.74 6.87 -7.58
C ILE A 177 18.72 5.80 -8.03
N ARG A 178 19.95 6.18 -8.37
CA ARG A 178 20.97 5.25 -8.83
C ARG A 178 21.33 4.21 -7.78
N ASP A 179 21.46 4.60 -6.53
CA ASP A 179 21.74 3.65 -5.44
C ASP A 179 20.59 2.67 -5.25
N TYR A 180 19.37 3.19 -5.05
CA TYR A 180 18.19 2.37 -4.82
C TYR A 180 17.94 1.35 -5.94
N HIS A 181 18.06 1.78 -7.20
CA HIS A 181 17.83 0.93 -8.37
C HIS A 181 19.08 0.18 -8.86
N SER A 182 20.16 0.19 -8.08
CA SER A 182 21.42 -0.49 -8.42
C SER A 182 22.00 -0.08 -9.79
N GLN A 183 21.98 1.22 -10.07
CA GLN A 183 22.47 1.90 -11.28
C GLN A 183 23.66 2.85 -11.00
N LEU A 184 24.38 2.68 -9.89
CA LEU A 184 25.55 3.52 -9.55
C LEU A 184 26.68 3.41 -10.58
N GLU A 185 26.88 2.20 -11.13
CA GLU A 185 27.91 1.93 -12.14
C GLU A 185 27.45 2.25 -13.57
N ASN A 186 26.18 2.65 -13.75
CA ASN A 186 25.64 2.96 -15.07
C ASN A 186 26.06 4.36 -15.51
N GLU A 187 26.98 4.49 -16.47
CA GLU A 187 27.43 5.79 -16.98
C GLU A 187 26.43 6.48 -17.93
N SER A 188 25.33 5.81 -18.29
CA SER A 188 24.29 6.39 -19.16
C SER A 188 23.54 7.54 -18.48
N ASP A 189 23.26 8.58 -19.27
CA ASP A 189 22.33 9.65 -18.90
C ASP A 189 20.86 9.25 -19.09
N ILE A 190 20.58 8.16 -19.81
CA ILE A 190 19.24 7.57 -19.93
C ILE A 190 19.23 6.31 -19.08
N LEU A 191 18.51 6.35 -17.96
CA LEU A 191 18.43 5.22 -17.04
C LEU A 191 17.24 4.31 -17.30
N GLN A 192 16.19 4.82 -17.95
CA GLN A 192 15.00 4.05 -18.25
C GLN A 192 14.79 3.94 -19.76
N LYS A 193 14.50 2.72 -20.21
CA LYS A 193 14.12 2.43 -21.60
C LYS A 193 12.74 3.00 -21.93
N GLU A 194 12.45 3.16 -23.22
CA GLU A 194 11.08 3.44 -23.65
C GLU A 194 10.12 2.36 -23.21
N THR A 195 8.87 2.76 -22.97
CA THR A 195 7.83 1.80 -22.59
C THR A 195 7.63 0.79 -23.70
N ASP A 196 7.64 -0.48 -23.32
CA ASP A 196 7.45 -1.60 -24.23
C ASP A 196 6.68 -2.71 -23.52
N TRP A 197 5.46 -2.93 -24.01
CA TRP A 197 4.55 -3.97 -23.51
C TRP A 197 4.83 -5.35 -24.15
N GLY A 198 5.74 -5.41 -25.13
CA GLY A 198 6.12 -6.63 -25.83
C GLY A 198 4.93 -7.37 -26.45
N ASN A 199 5.11 -8.67 -26.65
CA ASN A 199 4.05 -9.55 -27.13
C ASN A 199 3.36 -10.20 -25.93
N VAL A 200 2.20 -9.70 -25.56
CA VAL A 200 1.40 -10.17 -24.42
C VAL A 200 1.06 -11.66 -24.51
N ASP A 201 0.96 -12.23 -25.71
CA ASP A 201 0.66 -13.65 -25.95
C ASP A 201 1.80 -14.58 -25.48
N GLU A 202 2.99 -14.04 -25.21
CA GLU A 202 4.10 -14.84 -24.67
C GLU A 202 4.12 -14.88 -23.13
N ILE A 203 3.22 -14.17 -22.47
CA ILE A 203 3.03 -14.28 -21.02
C ILE A 203 1.98 -15.35 -20.78
N GLU A 204 2.37 -16.40 -20.07
CA GLU A 204 1.60 -17.64 -19.98
C GLU A 204 0.79 -17.71 -18.68
N ASN A 205 -0.15 -18.67 -18.66
CA ASN A 205 -0.72 -19.13 -17.40
C ASN A 205 0.30 -20.04 -16.70
N LEU A 206 0.82 -19.56 -15.59
CA LEU A 206 1.96 -20.16 -14.88
C LEU A 206 1.57 -21.39 -14.06
N ASP A 207 0.28 -21.59 -13.80
CA ASP A 207 -0.24 -22.72 -13.04
C ASP A 207 -1.68 -23.06 -13.48
N PRO A 208 -1.85 -23.68 -14.67
CA PRO A 208 -3.18 -24.00 -15.21
C PRO A 208 -4.00 -24.93 -14.31
N GLU A 209 -3.33 -25.84 -13.59
CA GLU A 209 -3.95 -26.81 -12.68
C GLU A 209 -4.25 -26.22 -11.30
N ARG A 210 -3.84 -24.96 -11.03
CA ARG A 210 -4.06 -24.23 -9.77
C ARG A 210 -3.51 -24.97 -8.55
N LYS A 211 -2.34 -25.59 -8.68
CA LYS A 211 -1.69 -26.37 -7.63
C LYS A 211 -0.92 -25.48 -6.65
N TYR A 212 -0.31 -24.40 -7.13
CA TYR A 212 0.66 -23.59 -6.39
C TYR A 212 0.23 -22.13 -6.26
N ILE A 213 -0.24 -21.51 -7.35
CA ILE A 213 -0.50 -20.06 -7.40
C ILE A 213 -1.94 -19.77 -6.99
N LEU A 214 -2.08 -18.96 -5.93
CA LEU A 214 -3.35 -18.53 -5.37
C LEU A 214 -3.91 -17.29 -6.05
N SER A 215 -3.05 -16.34 -6.41
CA SER A 215 -3.44 -15.14 -7.16
C SER A 215 -2.25 -14.51 -7.87
N ALA A 216 -2.54 -13.77 -8.93
CA ALA A 216 -1.59 -12.94 -9.66
C ALA A 216 -2.10 -11.49 -9.65
N ARG A 217 -1.17 -10.53 -9.55
CA ARG A 217 -1.48 -9.11 -9.48
C ARG A 217 -0.37 -8.29 -10.12
N ILE A 218 -0.72 -7.40 -11.04
CA ILE A 218 0.21 -6.42 -11.60
C ILE A 218 -0.33 -5.04 -11.32
N ARG A 219 0.54 -4.16 -10.79
CA ARG A 219 0.23 -2.75 -10.57
C ARG A 219 1.25 -1.84 -11.22
N ILE A 220 0.79 -0.71 -11.72
CA ILE A 220 1.62 0.42 -12.17
C ILE A 220 1.12 1.70 -11.50
N ALA A 221 1.99 2.70 -11.41
CA ALA A 221 1.64 4.06 -11.00
C ALA A 221 1.74 5.01 -12.19
N ARG A 222 0.88 6.02 -12.22
CA ARG A 222 0.93 7.10 -13.20
C ARG A 222 0.53 8.41 -12.55
N ASN A 223 1.22 9.48 -12.93
CA ASN A 223 0.85 10.84 -12.55
C ASN A 223 0.48 11.64 -13.79
N LEU A 224 -0.65 12.35 -13.73
CA LEU A 224 -1.07 13.26 -14.79
C LEU A 224 -0.08 14.41 -14.99
N GLU A 225 0.27 14.68 -16.25
CA GLU A 225 1.09 15.83 -16.64
C GLU A 225 0.39 17.16 -16.28
N GLY A 226 1.18 18.16 -15.87
CA GLY A 226 0.70 19.49 -15.49
C GLY A 226 0.16 19.61 -14.06
N TYR A 227 0.23 18.55 -13.26
CA TYR A 227 -0.07 18.58 -11.83
C TYR A 227 1.19 18.29 -10.99
N PRO A 228 1.40 18.99 -9.86
CA PRO A 228 2.39 18.57 -8.87
C PRO A 228 1.93 17.27 -8.19
N TYR A 229 2.80 16.64 -7.41
CA TYR A 229 2.45 15.44 -6.63
C TYR A 229 1.82 15.81 -5.28
N PHE A 230 1.45 14.80 -4.49
CA PHE A 230 0.71 14.98 -3.23
C PHE A 230 1.32 16.00 -2.26
N VAL A 231 2.65 16.19 -2.30
CA VAL A 231 3.37 17.14 -1.44
C VAL A 231 2.87 18.57 -1.67
N LYS A 232 2.58 18.95 -2.93
CA LYS A 232 2.21 20.31 -3.33
C LYS A 232 0.84 20.41 -4.02
N LEU A 233 0.12 19.30 -4.20
CA LEU A 233 -1.27 19.32 -4.67
C LEU A 233 -2.15 20.21 -3.77
N ARG A 234 -2.96 21.05 -4.41
CA ARG A 234 -3.99 21.84 -3.73
C ARG A 234 -5.31 21.09 -3.71
N GLU A 235 -6.17 21.38 -2.74
CA GLU A 235 -7.48 20.72 -2.58
C GLU A 235 -8.30 20.71 -3.88
N LYS A 236 -8.33 21.82 -4.62
CA LYS A 236 -9.03 21.88 -5.91
C LYS A 236 -8.42 20.94 -6.97
N GLN A 237 -7.09 20.80 -6.97
CA GLN A 237 -6.40 19.93 -7.93
C GLN A 237 -6.67 18.45 -7.65
N TYR A 238 -6.86 18.06 -6.39
CA TYR A 238 -7.34 16.71 -6.05
C TYR A 238 -8.67 16.38 -6.73
N ILE A 239 -9.62 17.32 -6.70
CA ILE A 239 -10.94 17.17 -7.35
C ILE A 239 -10.80 17.14 -8.88
N GLU A 240 -10.00 18.04 -9.45
CA GLU A 240 -9.77 18.08 -10.91
C GLU A 240 -9.13 16.78 -11.43
N ILE A 241 -8.20 16.19 -10.69
CA ILE A 241 -7.60 14.88 -11.02
C ILE A 241 -8.64 13.79 -10.92
N GLU A 242 -9.43 13.74 -9.84
CA GLU A 242 -10.52 12.78 -9.67
C GLU A 242 -11.51 12.81 -10.84
N GLU A 243 -11.97 13.99 -11.24
CA GLU A 243 -12.91 14.16 -12.35
C GLU A 243 -12.34 13.69 -13.68
N LYS A 244 -11.07 14.02 -13.97
CA LYS A 244 -10.38 13.57 -15.19
C LYS A 244 -10.26 12.05 -15.23
N VAL A 245 -9.81 11.44 -14.13
CA VAL A 245 -9.63 9.98 -14.05
C VAL A 245 -10.97 9.27 -14.11
N ARG A 246 -12.00 9.76 -13.40
CA ARG A 246 -13.37 9.24 -13.48
C ARG A 246 -13.87 9.24 -14.92
N SER A 247 -13.78 10.39 -15.59
CA SER A 247 -14.28 10.52 -16.96
C SER A 247 -13.56 9.59 -17.94
N ALA A 248 -12.26 9.33 -17.75
CA ALA A 248 -11.51 8.38 -18.57
C ALA A 248 -11.87 6.93 -18.25
N ALA A 249 -11.95 6.58 -16.97
CA ALA A 249 -12.19 5.21 -16.50
C ALA A 249 -13.63 4.73 -16.79
N GLU A 250 -14.63 5.60 -16.67
CA GLU A 250 -16.02 5.29 -17.02
C GLU A 250 -16.24 5.15 -18.54
N GLY A 251 -15.27 5.58 -19.35
CA GLY A 251 -15.24 5.35 -20.79
C GLY A 251 -14.69 3.98 -21.21
N LEU A 252 -14.16 3.19 -20.27
CA LEU A 252 -13.66 1.84 -20.55
C LEU A 252 -14.80 0.88 -20.92
N ASP A 253 -14.53 -0.03 -21.86
CA ASP A 253 -15.51 -0.96 -22.40
C ASP A 253 -15.12 -2.44 -22.20
N GLY A 254 -15.95 -3.35 -22.72
CA GLY A 254 -15.71 -4.79 -22.61
C GLY A 254 -15.59 -5.25 -21.16
N GLU A 255 -14.56 -6.04 -20.87
CA GLU A 255 -14.26 -6.53 -19.50
C GLU A 255 -13.86 -5.41 -18.53
N LEU A 256 -13.34 -4.29 -19.04
CA LEU A 256 -12.89 -3.16 -18.24
C LEU A 256 -14.04 -2.24 -17.81
N THR A 257 -15.24 -2.43 -18.37
CA THR A 257 -16.44 -1.68 -17.98
C THR A 257 -16.63 -1.75 -16.46
N GLY A 258 -16.75 -0.59 -15.81
CA GLY A 258 -16.83 -0.51 -14.36
C GLY A 258 -17.51 0.77 -13.89
N ALA A 259 -17.37 1.03 -12.59
CA ALA A 259 -17.93 2.21 -11.95
C ALA A 259 -16.88 2.87 -11.05
N TYR A 260 -16.96 4.19 -10.96
CA TYR A 260 -16.15 4.99 -10.05
C TYR A 260 -16.92 5.28 -8.76
N TYR A 261 -16.22 5.20 -7.63
CA TYR A 261 -16.73 5.51 -6.31
C TYR A 261 -15.80 6.51 -5.63
N SER A 262 -16.28 7.72 -5.38
CA SER A 262 -15.57 8.68 -4.53
C SER A 262 -15.51 8.13 -3.12
N MET A 263 -14.33 8.15 -2.50
CA MET A 263 -14.12 7.56 -1.18
C MET A 263 -15.03 8.20 -0.13
N GLY A 264 -15.26 9.51 -0.20
CA GLY A 264 -16.18 10.21 0.72
C GLY A 264 -17.65 9.78 0.62
N GLU A 265 -18.04 9.09 -0.46
CA GLU A 265 -19.42 8.65 -0.72
C GLU A 265 -19.63 7.17 -0.38
N ILE A 266 -18.57 6.41 -0.11
CA ILE A 266 -18.63 5.00 0.28
C ILE A 266 -18.93 4.92 1.78
N GLU A 267 -19.94 4.14 2.16
CA GLU A 267 -20.27 3.91 3.57
C GLU A 267 -19.07 3.35 4.37
N PRO A 268 -18.84 3.80 5.62
CA PRO A 268 -17.63 3.42 6.37
C PRO A 268 -17.44 1.92 6.57
N ASP A 269 -18.53 1.16 6.75
CA ASP A 269 -18.46 -0.31 6.87
C ASP A 269 -18.02 -0.96 5.55
N ILE A 270 -18.51 -0.45 4.42
CA ILE A 270 -18.12 -0.91 3.08
C ILE A 270 -16.66 -0.54 2.81
N GLN A 271 -16.21 0.66 3.18
CA GLN A 271 -14.79 1.03 3.06
C GLN A 271 -13.90 0.06 3.83
N ARG A 272 -14.25 -0.28 5.08
CA ARG A 272 -13.49 -1.25 5.89
C ARG A 272 -13.42 -2.61 5.22
N GLU A 273 -14.53 -3.09 4.66
CA GLU A 273 -14.58 -4.36 3.93
C GLU A 273 -13.70 -4.32 2.67
N MET A 274 -13.80 -3.26 1.86
CA MET A 274 -13.01 -3.08 0.65
C MET A 274 -11.51 -3.01 0.97
N VAL A 275 -11.12 -2.34 2.05
CA VAL A 275 -9.72 -2.30 2.53
C VAL A 275 -9.26 -3.70 2.95
N ALA A 276 -10.07 -4.44 3.70
CA ALA A 276 -9.75 -5.81 4.13
C ALA A 276 -9.58 -6.77 2.95
N ARG A 277 -10.27 -6.51 1.84
CA ARG A 277 -10.18 -7.28 0.59
C ARG A 277 -9.09 -6.79 -0.36
N HIS A 278 -8.30 -5.79 0.04
CA HIS A 278 -7.28 -5.13 -0.80
C HIS A 278 -7.83 -4.46 -2.07
N ILE A 279 -9.13 -4.14 -2.07
CA ILE A 279 -9.81 -3.42 -3.14
C ILE A 279 -9.56 -1.93 -2.96
N LEU A 280 -9.75 -1.38 -1.76
CA LEU A 280 -9.55 0.03 -1.44
C LEU A 280 -8.27 0.25 -0.60
N PHE A 281 -7.67 1.43 -0.71
CA PHE A 281 -6.54 1.85 0.12
C PHE A 281 -6.99 2.54 1.42
N LYS A 282 -6.10 2.61 2.40
CA LYS A 282 -6.32 3.26 3.70
C LYS A 282 -5.27 4.33 3.94
N ARG A 283 -5.61 5.35 4.74
CA ARG A 283 -4.61 6.24 5.37
C ARG A 283 -3.95 5.56 6.56
N GLY A 284 -2.77 6.04 6.97
CA GLY A 284 -2.13 5.63 8.23
C GLY A 284 -0.64 5.30 8.14
N ASP A 285 -0.04 5.42 6.97
CA ASP A 285 1.43 5.35 6.84
C ASP A 285 2.05 6.64 7.39
N GLU A 286 2.97 6.54 8.34
CA GLU A 286 3.53 7.70 9.03
C GLU A 286 4.51 8.51 8.15
N TYR A 287 5.23 7.86 7.25
CA TYR A 287 6.13 8.51 6.30
C TYR A 287 5.33 9.36 5.30
N LEU A 288 4.28 8.78 4.71
CA LEU A 288 3.36 9.46 3.82
C LEU A 288 2.58 10.57 4.54
N THR A 289 2.23 10.37 5.82
CA THR A 289 1.58 11.41 6.64
C THR A 289 2.49 12.63 6.77
N THR A 290 3.75 12.43 7.16
CA THR A 290 4.73 13.51 7.31
C THR A 290 5.05 14.19 5.97
N ALA A 291 5.11 13.42 4.87
CA ALA A 291 5.29 13.96 3.53
C ALA A 291 4.07 14.74 2.98
N GLY A 292 2.92 14.70 3.69
CA GLY A 292 1.71 15.43 3.31
C GLY A 292 0.80 14.70 2.31
N CYS A 293 0.92 13.37 2.18
CA CYS A 293 0.09 12.56 1.27
C CYS A 293 -1.40 12.60 1.61
N TYR A 294 -1.74 12.62 2.90
CA TYR A 294 -3.12 12.58 3.39
C TYR A 294 -3.75 13.96 3.62
N ARG A 295 -3.15 15.04 3.08
CA ARG A 295 -3.75 16.38 3.16
C ARG A 295 -5.12 16.39 2.47
N PHE A 296 -6.08 17.08 3.07
CA PHE A 296 -7.47 17.19 2.61
C PHE A 296 -8.24 15.85 2.53
N TRP A 297 -7.83 14.81 3.24
CA TRP A 297 -8.50 13.50 3.19
C TRP A 297 -10.01 13.57 3.56
N PRO A 298 -10.92 12.87 2.84
CA PRO A 298 -10.73 12.05 1.65
C PRO A 298 -11.02 12.79 0.33
N THR A 299 -10.97 14.13 0.29
CA THR A 299 -11.30 14.93 -0.90
C THR A 299 -10.47 14.52 -2.12
N GLY A 300 -11.13 14.25 -3.25
CA GLY A 300 -10.48 13.81 -4.49
C GLY A 300 -9.98 12.37 -4.49
N ARG A 301 -10.20 11.60 -3.42
CA ARG A 301 -9.77 10.19 -3.35
C ARG A 301 -10.92 9.29 -3.72
N GLY A 302 -10.61 8.20 -4.38
CA GLY A 302 -11.61 7.21 -4.74
C GLY A 302 -11.04 6.04 -5.49
N ILE A 303 -11.95 5.23 -6.01
CA ILE A 303 -11.62 3.99 -6.67
C ILE A 303 -12.54 3.77 -7.87
N PHE A 304 -11.96 3.35 -8.97
CA PHE A 304 -12.68 2.68 -10.03
C PHE A 304 -12.44 1.17 -9.93
N HIS A 305 -13.46 0.36 -10.18
CA HIS A 305 -13.26 -1.06 -10.46
C HIS A 305 -14.36 -1.63 -11.37
N ASN A 306 -14.03 -2.70 -12.10
CA ASN A 306 -15.02 -3.49 -12.82
C ASN A 306 -15.83 -4.40 -11.85
N PRO A 307 -17.00 -4.93 -12.25
CA PRO A 307 -17.82 -5.77 -11.38
C PRO A 307 -17.14 -7.06 -10.90
N ALA A 308 -16.17 -7.57 -11.66
CA ALA A 308 -15.39 -8.74 -11.30
C ALA A 308 -14.25 -8.44 -10.31
N GLU A 309 -13.97 -7.16 -10.03
CA GLU A 309 -12.85 -6.69 -9.23
C GLU A 309 -11.49 -7.23 -9.72
N THR A 310 -11.36 -7.41 -11.04
CA THR A 310 -10.12 -7.87 -11.69
C THR A 310 -9.32 -6.71 -12.30
N PHE A 311 -9.93 -5.53 -12.42
CA PHE A 311 -9.27 -4.29 -12.83
C PHE A 311 -9.72 -3.15 -11.92
N LEU A 312 -8.74 -2.44 -11.34
CA LEU A 312 -8.96 -1.38 -10.36
C LEU A 312 -8.07 -0.18 -10.66
N ILE A 313 -8.55 1.02 -10.35
CA ILE A 313 -7.75 2.25 -10.39
C ILE A 313 -7.96 2.97 -9.06
N TRP A 314 -6.90 3.07 -8.26
CA TRP A 314 -6.89 3.96 -7.11
C TRP A 314 -6.56 5.37 -7.56
N VAL A 315 -7.26 6.35 -7.00
CA VAL A 315 -7.09 7.76 -7.35
C VAL A 315 -6.65 8.57 -6.14
N ASN A 316 -5.57 9.33 -6.31
CA ASN A 316 -5.02 10.27 -5.32
C ASN A 316 -4.59 9.66 -3.97
N GLU A 317 -3.96 8.49 -4.01
CA GLU A 317 -3.24 7.92 -2.86
C GLU A 317 -1.80 8.46 -2.84
N GLU A 318 -0.78 7.61 -3.01
CA GLU A 318 0.64 8.00 -3.11
C GLU A 318 0.97 8.63 -4.49
N ASP A 319 0.26 8.21 -5.54
CA ASP A 319 0.34 8.76 -6.89
C ASP A 319 -1.08 9.12 -7.37
N HIS A 320 -1.19 9.92 -8.43
CA HIS A 320 -2.50 10.32 -8.97
C HIS A 320 -3.33 9.10 -9.38
N LEU A 321 -2.69 8.11 -10.00
CA LEU A 321 -3.31 6.84 -10.36
C LEU A 321 -2.42 5.67 -9.93
N ARG A 322 -3.06 4.65 -9.33
CA ARG A 322 -2.50 3.29 -9.24
C ARG A 322 -3.41 2.33 -9.97
N ILE A 323 -2.95 1.83 -11.12
CA ILE A 323 -3.73 0.96 -12.00
C ILE A 323 -3.33 -0.48 -11.71
N ILE A 324 -4.31 -1.33 -11.43
CA ILE A 324 -4.14 -2.67 -10.89
C ILE A 324 -4.95 -3.64 -11.75
N SER A 325 -4.31 -4.70 -12.21
CA SER A 325 -4.98 -5.88 -12.75
C SER A 325 -4.67 -7.06 -11.84
N MET A 326 -5.67 -7.90 -11.54
CA MET A 326 -5.47 -9.07 -10.69
C MET A 326 -6.44 -10.21 -10.99
N ALA A 327 -6.05 -11.43 -10.64
CA ALA A 327 -6.85 -12.64 -10.77
C ALA A 327 -6.60 -13.59 -9.60
N LYS A 328 -7.59 -14.41 -9.24
CA LYS A 328 -7.50 -15.47 -8.21
C LYS A 328 -6.95 -16.80 -8.77
N CYS A 329 -6.00 -16.71 -9.69
CA CYS A 329 -5.29 -17.84 -10.30
C CYS A 329 -3.93 -17.37 -10.85
N GLY A 330 -3.12 -18.32 -11.33
CA GLY A 330 -1.80 -18.06 -11.91
C GLY A 330 -1.81 -17.60 -13.38
N ASP A 331 -2.93 -17.09 -13.89
CA ASP A 331 -3.02 -16.61 -15.27
C ASP A 331 -2.39 -15.22 -15.41
N LEU A 332 -1.06 -15.18 -15.42
CA LEU A 332 -0.30 -13.93 -15.51
C LEU A 332 -0.51 -13.25 -16.87
N GLY A 333 -0.72 -14.05 -17.93
CA GLY A 333 -1.03 -13.57 -19.27
C GLY A 333 -2.30 -12.74 -19.33
N ASP A 334 -3.41 -13.28 -18.81
CA ASP A 334 -4.68 -12.56 -18.70
C ASP A 334 -4.54 -11.27 -17.87
N VAL A 335 -3.87 -11.36 -16.71
CA VAL A 335 -3.65 -10.21 -15.83
C VAL A 335 -2.83 -9.12 -16.53
N TYR A 336 -1.77 -9.48 -17.25
CA TYR A 336 -0.93 -8.53 -17.97
C TYR A 336 -1.65 -7.91 -19.16
N ASN A 337 -2.31 -8.72 -20.00
CA ASN A 337 -3.06 -8.22 -21.15
C ASN A 337 -4.17 -7.25 -20.74
N ARG A 338 -4.92 -7.56 -19.66
CA ARG A 338 -5.93 -6.66 -19.10
C ARG A 338 -5.34 -5.34 -18.62
N LEU A 339 -4.17 -5.38 -17.98
CA LEU A 339 -3.45 -4.16 -17.57
C LEU A 339 -3.05 -3.31 -18.78
N VAL A 340 -2.40 -3.92 -19.77
CA VAL A 340 -1.93 -3.26 -21.02
C VAL A 340 -3.09 -2.63 -21.77
N THR A 341 -4.20 -3.34 -21.88
CA THR A 341 -5.43 -2.82 -22.49
C THR A 341 -5.94 -1.59 -21.73
N GLY A 342 -6.06 -1.70 -20.39
CA GLY A 342 -6.56 -0.61 -19.57
C GLY A 342 -5.69 0.65 -19.61
N ILE A 343 -4.36 0.53 -19.51
CA ILE A 343 -3.48 1.69 -19.60
C ILE A 343 -3.52 2.32 -21.00
N THR A 344 -3.52 1.52 -22.06
CA THR A 344 -3.58 2.00 -23.45
C THR A 344 -4.87 2.79 -23.71
N GLU A 345 -6.01 2.35 -23.17
CA GLU A 345 -7.27 3.07 -23.28
C GLU A 345 -7.26 4.39 -22.49
N LEU A 346 -6.70 4.39 -21.27
CA LEU A 346 -6.58 5.60 -20.45
C LEU A 346 -5.69 6.67 -21.13
N GLU A 347 -4.58 6.25 -21.76
CA GLU A 347 -3.63 7.13 -22.47
C GLU A 347 -4.24 7.86 -23.67
N LYS A 348 -5.41 7.43 -24.18
CA LYS A 348 -6.12 8.15 -25.24
C LYS A 348 -6.69 9.49 -24.77
N THR A 349 -6.95 9.64 -23.48
CA THR A 349 -7.58 10.84 -22.90
C THR A 349 -6.76 11.49 -21.80
N LEU A 350 -5.88 10.73 -21.14
CA LEU A 350 -4.98 11.20 -20.09
C LEU A 350 -3.54 11.27 -20.60
N GLN A 351 -2.87 12.37 -20.31
CA GLN A 351 -1.43 12.52 -20.53
C GLN A 351 -0.69 12.29 -19.22
N PHE A 352 0.27 11.38 -19.23
CA PHE A 352 1.05 11.01 -18.06
C PHE A 352 2.46 11.60 -18.10
N ALA A 353 2.93 12.04 -16.93
CA ALA A 353 4.26 12.61 -16.76
C ALA A 353 5.35 11.55 -16.95
N ARG A 354 6.27 11.82 -17.88
CA ARG A 354 7.42 10.98 -18.20
C ARG A 354 8.67 11.83 -18.34
N HIS A 355 9.75 11.40 -17.69
CA HIS A 355 11.06 12.02 -17.77
C HIS A 355 11.96 11.26 -18.76
N PRO A 356 12.73 11.93 -19.64
CA PRO A 356 13.60 11.26 -20.61
C PRO A 356 14.65 10.33 -19.98
N ARG A 357 15.13 10.66 -18.77
CA ARG A 357 16.14 9.85 -18.05
C ARG A 357 15.54 8.81 -17.12
N TYR A 358 14.41 9.10 -16.47
CA TYR A 358 13.85 8.27 -15.40
C TYR A 358 12.57 7.51 -15.80
N GLY A 359 12.03 7.76 -17.00
CA GLY A 359 10.77 7.19 -17.48
C GLY A 359 9.57 7.74 -16.75
N ASN A 360 8.57 6.89 -16.47
CA ASN A 360 7.34 7.34 -15.84
C ASN A 360 7.63 7.90 -14.45
N LEU A 361 7.10 9.09 -14.16
CA LEU A 361 7.40 9.79 -12.93
C LEU A 361 6.40 9.47 -11.81
N THR A 362 6.95 9.29 -10.62
CA THR A 362 6.23 9.05 -9.36
C THR A 362 6.70 10.02 -8.30
N ALA A 363 5.90 10.22 -7.24
CA ALA A 363 6.34 11.04 -6.10
C ALA A 363 7.53 10.39 -5.39
N CYS A 364 7.44 9.09 -5.09
CA CYS A 364 8.55 8.35 -4.51
C CYS A 364 9.54 7.90 -5.60
N PRO A 365 10.85 8.18 -5.50
CA PRO A 365 11.83 7.78 -6.52
C PRO A 365 11.99 6.25 -6.64
N THR A 366 11.58 5.50 -5.62
CA THR A 366 11.61 4.03 -5.62
C THR A 366 10.62 3.42 -6.63
N ASN A 367 9.61 4.19 -7.04
CA ASN A 367 8.56 3.77 -7.95
C ASN A 367 8.79 4.26 -9.40
N LEU A 368 9.93 4.89 -9.72
CA LEU A 368 10.24 5.37 -11.08
C LEU A 368 10.42 4.25 -12.11
N GLY A 369 10.57 4.65 -13.37
CA GLY A 369 10.89 3.75 -14.47
C GLY A 369 9.63 3.21 -15.14
N THR A 370 9.45 1.90 -15.04
CA THR A 370 8.21 1.22 -15.45
C THR A 370 7.05 1.49 -14.47
N THR A 371 7.39 1.82 -13.21
CA THR A 371 6.49 1.81 -12.03
C THR A 371 5.88 0.44 -11.70
N LEU A 372 6.23 -0.58 -12.46
CA LEU A 372 5.56 -1.86 -12.47
C LEU A 372 6.00 -2.72 -11.28
N ARG A 373 5.01 -3.25 -10.57
CA ARG A 373 5.19 -4.39 -9.67
C ARG A 373 4.19 -5.47 -10.07
N ALA A 374 4.70 -6.50 -10.72
CA ALA A 374 4.04 -7.77 -10.92
C ALA A 374 4.36 -8.71 -9.75
N SER A 375 3.35 -9.41 -9.25
CA SER A 375 3.48 -10.31 -8.13
C SER A 375 2.51 -11.48 -8.19
N VAL A 376 2.88 -12.59 -7.57
CA VAL A 376 2.00 -13.73 -7.34
C VAL A 376 1.99 -14.11 -5.87
N HIS A 377 0.82 -14.47 -5.36
CA HIS A 377 0.73 -15.24 -4.12
C HIS A 377 0.85 -16.72 -4.46
N ILE A 378 1.92 -17.35 -4.00
CA ILE A 378 2.26 -18.74 -4.33
C ILE A 378 2.49 -19.53 -3.05
N ARG A 379 2.07 -20.80 -3.04
CA ARG A 379 2.24 -21.71 -1.91
C ARG A 379 3.25 -22.80 -2.26
N LEU A 380 4.43 -22.73 -1.64
CA LEU A 380 5.56 -23.67 -1.84
C LEU A 380 6.07 -24.16 -0.47
N PRO A 381 5.35 -25.08 0.21
CA PRO A 381 5.65 -25.47 1.58
C PRO A 381 7.01 -26.15 1.78
N LEU A 382 7.51 -26.90 0.79
CA LEU A 382 8.79 -27.60 0.91
C LEU A 382 9.97 -26.66 0.66
N LEU A 383 9.87 -25.84 -0.39
CA LEU A 383 10.91 -24.88 -0.76
C LEU A 383 11.00 -23.74 0.26
N SER A 384 9.87 -23.25 0.79
CA SER A 384 9.89 -22.23 1.84
C SER A 384 10.49 -22.72 3.16
N ALA A 385 10.52 -24.03 3.40
CA ALA A 385 11.27 -24.61 4.52
C ALA A 385 12.80 -24.65 4.28
N GLN A 386 13.26 -24.41 3.04
CA GLN A 386 14.67 -24.34 2.66
C GLN A 386 15.07 -22.89 2.36
N ASP A 387 15.13 -22.06 3.39
CA ASP A 387 15.35 -20.61 3.30
C ASP A 387 16.57 -20.22 2.42
N ASP A 388 17.70 -20.92 2.57
CA ASP A 388 18.91 -20.66 1.77
C ASP A 388 18.69 -20.94 0.27
N LYS A 389 18.01 -22.05 -0.07
CA LYS A 389 17.71 -22.42 -1.46
C LYS A 389 16.74 -21.43 -2.08
N LEU A 390 15.68 -21.09 -1.36
CA LEU A 390 14.67 -20.13 -1.80
C LEU A 390 15.29 -18.74 -2.05
N LYS A 391 16.11 -18.24 -1.12
CA LYS A 391 16.78 -16.94 -1.25
C LYS A 391 17.77 -16.91 -2.41
N ALA A 392 18.54 -17.99 -2.61
CA ALA A 392 19.48 -18.08 -3.72
C ALA A 392 18.75 -17.98 -5.08
N ILE A 393 17.65 -18.73 -5.26
CA ILE A 393 16.85 -18.68 -6.49
C ILE A 393 16.27 -17.27 -6.70
N ALA A 394 15.70 -16.66 -5.67
CA ALA A 394 15.12 -15.33 -5.76
C ALA A 394 16.16 -14.24 -6.05
N GLU A 395 17.36 -14.33 -5.48
CA GLU A 395 18.45 -13.38 -5.73
C GLU A 395 18.96 -13.48 -7.17
N GLU A 396 19.19 -14.69 -7.67
CA GLU A 396 19.62 -14.93 -9.05
C GLU A 396 18.61 -14.37 -10.07
N LEU A 397 17.31 -14.54 -9.79
CA LEU A 397 16.21 -14.13 -10.66
C LEU A 397 15.69 -12.72 -10.37
N ASN A 398 16.36 -11.96 -9.47
CA ASN A 398 15.99 -10.59 -9.10
C ASN A 398 14.54 -10.45 -8.60
N LEU A 399 14.07 -11.46 -7.86
CA LEU A 399 12.77 -11.49 -7.21
C LEU A 399 12.87 -10.96 -5.78
N GLN A 400 11.76 -10.42 -5.29
CA GLN A 400 11.58 -10.05 -3.90
C GLN A 400 10.52 -10.97 -3.29
N ILE A 401 10.86 -11.56 -2.15
CA ILE A 401 9.99 -12.42 -1.35
C ILE A 401 9.44 -11.63 -0.17
N ARG A 402 8.14 -11.70 0.07
CA ARG A 402 7.45 -11.13 1.23
C ARG A 402 6.41 -12.12 1.77
N GLY A 403 6.01 -11.97 3.03
CA GLY A 403 4.75 -12.54 3.51
C GLY A 403 3.55 -11.87 2.86
N THR A 404 2.37 -12.49 2.95
CA THR A 404 1.14 -12.00 2.29
C THR A 404 0.58 -10.72 2.88
N GLY A 405 1.04 -10.31 4.07
CA GLY A 405 0.65 -9.04 4.70
C GLY A 405 1.47 -7.83 4.23
N GLY A 406 2.45 -8.02 3.33
CA GLY A 406 3.31 -6.97 2.81
C GLY A 406 4.76 -7.05 3.32
N GLU A 407 5.47 -5.93 3.24
CA GLU A 407 6.87 -5.84 3.64
C GLU A 407 7.04 -6.19 5.14
N HIS A 408 8.08 -6.96 5.47
CA HIS A 408 8.38 -7.42 6.83
C HIS A 408 7.33 -8.35 7.49
N THR A 409 6.36 -8.89 6.74
CA THR A 409 5.43 -9.90 7.26
C THR A 409 5.97 -11.32 7.11
N GLN A 410 5.62 -12.21 8.06
CA GLN A 410 6.10 -13.58 8.07
C GLN A 410 5.40 -14.43 6.99
N ILE A 411 6.09 -15.47 6.54
CA ILE A 411 5.55 -16.48 5.64
C ILE A 411 4.74 -17.46 6.49
N GLU A 412 3.44 -17.59 6.21
CA GLU A 412 2.54 -18.49 6.91
C GLU A 412 2.09 -19.61 5.95
N ASP A 413 2.12 -20.86 6.42
CA ASP A 413 1.70 -22.05 5.65
C ASP A 413 2.36 -22.23 4.26
N GLY A 414 3.58 -21.71 4.12
CA GLY A 414 4.36 -21.72 2.87
C GLY A 414 3.84 -20.76 1.81
N VAL A 415 2.94 -19.84 2.15
CA VAL A 415 2.35 -18.86 1.24
C VAL A 415 3.17 -17.57 1.24
N MET A 416 3.60 -17.14 0.05
CA MET A 416 4.52 -16.02 -0.15
C MET A 416 4.00 -15.08 -1.24
N ASP A 417 4.27 -13.79 -1.10
CA ASP A 417 4.19 -12.80 -2.18
C ASP A 417 5.56 -12.71 -2.86
N ILE A 418 5.65 -13.21 -4.10
CA ILE A 418 6.83 -13.15 -4.95
C ILE A 418 6.61 -12.08 -6.01
N SER A 419 7.54 -11.12 -6.12
CA SER A 419 7.42 -9.98 -7.05
C SER A 419 8.73 -9.60 -7.71
N ASN A 420 8.69 -8.88 -8.83
CA ASN A 420 9.91 -8.30 -9.41
C ASN A 420 10.52 -7.27 -8.44
N ARG A 421 11.83 -7.37 -8.18
CA ARG A 421 12.55 -6.39 -7.34
C ARG A 421 12.83 -5.09 -8.08
N ARG A 422 13.22 -5.19 -9.36
CA ARG A 422 13.65 -4.06 -10.19
C ARG A 422 12.45 -3.35 -10.82
N ARG A 423 12.57 -2.03 -11.02
CA ARG A 423 11.54 -1.20 -11.68
C ARG A 423 12.09 -0.25 -12.74
N LEU A 424 13.35 0.13 -12.62
CA LEU A 424 14.04 1.08 -13.48
C LEU A 424 15.21 0.39 -14.21
N GLY A 425 15.46 0.77 -15.47
CA GLY A 425 16.45 0.15 -16.37
C GLY A 425 15.90 -0.94 -17.29
N PHE A 426 14.64 -1.31 -17.14
CA PHE A 426 14.00 -2.44 -17.83
C PHE A 426 12.69 -2.00 -18.48
N THR A 427 12.25 -2.68 -19.52
CA THR A 427 10.89 -2.47 -20.05
C THR A 427 9.86 -3.19 -19.18
N GLU A 428 8.59 -2.79 -19.29
CA GLU A 428 7.49 -3.44 -18.61
C GLU A 428 7.43 -4.94 -18.96
N PHE A 429 7.64 -5.28 -20.23
CA PHE A 429 7.68 -6.67 -20.70
C PHE A 429 8.84 -7.47 -20.11
N GLU A 430 10.06 -6.92 -20.08
CA GLU A 430 11.24 -7.58 -19.50
C GLU A 430 11.00 -7.96 -18.02
N LEU A 431 10.36 -7.08 -17.25
CA LEU A 431 10.07 -7.33 -15.84
C LEU A 431 9.03 -8.44 -15.63
N VAL A 432 7.98 -8.47 -16.45
CA VAL A 432 6.94 -9.52 -16.36
C VAL A 432 7.48 -10.86 -16.83
N LYS A 433 8.32 -10.89 -17.88
CA LYS A 433 9.04 -12.08 -18.33
C LYS A 433 9.97 -12.63 -17.26
N SER A 434 10.78 -11.77 -16.64
CA SER A 434 11.67 -12.17 -15.54
C SER A 434 10.89 -12.75 -14.36
N LEU A 435 9.71 -12.19 -14.02
CA LEU A 435 8.83 -12.79 -13.02
C LEU A 435 8.34 -14.17 -13.46
N GLN A 436 7.84 -14.32 -14.69
CA GLN A 436 7.36 -15.61 -15.23
C GLN A 436 8.45 -16.69 -15.14
N GLU A 437 9.67 -16.40 -15.61
CA GLU A 437 10.82 -17.30 -15.52
C GLU A 437 11.13 -17.66 -14.06
N GLY A 438 11.09 -16.65 -13.19
CA GLY A 438 11.20 -16.76 -11.74
C GLY A 438 10.25 -17.77 -11.13
N ILE A 439 8.96 -17.62 -11.41
CA ILE A 439 7.91 -18.47 -10.86
C ILE A 439 7.98 -19.90 -11.39
N ILE A 440 8.28 -20.07 -12.69
CA ILE A 440 8.49 -21.40 -13.28
C ILE A 440 9.63 -22.14 -12.57
N ALA A 441 10.76 -21.46 -12.32
CA ALA A 441 11.90 -22.05 -11.62
C ALA A 441 11.56 -22.43 -10.16
N LEU A 442 10.81 -21.58 -9.46
CA LEU A 442 10.37 -21.85 -8.08
C LEU A 442 9.40 -23.03 -8.00
N ILE A 443 8.45 -23.13 -8.94
CA ILE A 443 7.52 -24.28 -9.04
C ILE A 443 8.28 -25.57 -9.32
N ALA A 444 9.20 -25.56 -10.30
CA ALA A 444 10.01 -26.72 -10.61
C ALA A 444 10.84 -27.20 -9.40
N ALA A 445 11.41 -26.25 -8.63
CA ALA A 445 12.14 -26.57 -7.41
C ALA A 445 11.26 -27.17 -6.30
N GLU A 446 9.99 -26.78 -6.20
CA GLU A 446 9.01 -27.39 -5.29
C GLU A 446 8.64 -28.81 -5.75
N GLU A 447 8.36 -28.99 -7.05
CA GLU A 447 8.03 -30.30 -7.64
C GLU A 447 9.15 -31.33 -7.46
N GLU A 448 10.41 -30.90 -7.59
CA GLU A 448 11.57 -31.75 -7.29
C GLU A 448 11.59 -32.22 -5.82
N LEU A 449 11.25 -31.33 -4.88
CA LEU A 449 11.18 -31.66 -3.46
C LEU A 449 10.01 -32.58 -3.15
N GLU A 450 8.86 -32.40 -3.81
CA GLU A 450 7.70 -33.29 -3.70
C GLU A 450 8.04 -34.71 -4.20
N ALA A 451 8.75 -34.81 -5.33
CA ALA A 451 9.18 -36.09 -5.88
C ALA A 451 10.24 -36.79 -5.04
N GLY A 452 11.15 -36.03 -4.42
CA GLY A 452 12.21 -36.55 -3.54
C GLY A 452 11.75 -36.96 -2.14
N GLY A 453 10.60 -36.45 -1.67
CA GLY A 453 10.03 -36.77 -0.35
C GLY A 453 9.18 -38.05 -0.29
N GLY A 454 9.12 -38.84 -1.38
CA GLY A 454 8.33 -40.07 -1.47
C GLY A 454 9.00 -41.35 -0.96
N ASP A 455 10.23 -41.26 -0.44
CA ASP A 455 11.08 -42.42 -0.07
C ASP A 455 11.34 -42.62 1.44
N ASP A 456 10.60 -41.93 2.33
CA ASP A 456 10.70 -42.12 3.80
C ASP A 456 9.54 -42.94 4.41
#